data_AF-A0A1B9HUM2-F1
#
_entry.id   AF-A0A1B9HUM2-F1
#
_cell.length_a   1.000
_cell.length_b   1.000
_cell.length_c   1.000
_cell.angle_alpha   90.00
_cell.angle_beta   90.00
_cell.angle_gamma   90.00
#
_symmetry.space_group_name_H-M   'P 1'
#
loop_
_entity.id
_entity.type
_entity.pdbx_description
1 polymer ?
#
loop_
_entity_poly.entity_id
_entity_poly.type
_entity_poly.pdbx_seq_one_letter_code
_entity_poly.pdbx_strand_id
1 'polypeptide(L)'
;MAPLDRSSEYQDIKGSKIRMKETKSEKADRLYRKEQKRQAREASRISRANGYAVSPPRQNRSGSISPPRNPIKRTYPEDNDEEIEGSGEWMGGFGRRAKEELEKREWQDKLNWMSRGFDEDPFFNGSFDDFEDIHIPKRFREAAGLSGLAGPGPSTFASRRRAADEVDLNGGLAPPLGRMTDEEYTEWIREGMYRIKHKSEIEASERRRKEIEEKERLKEMEREKAEKEEEKKIKSLKKQKGLNEEKKRKDQRRRWVDRWKNLTERDNDIVELQLSFDDIPWPIHRMTNDITIDQLNLENIRNFVYAVAEDSAENEKVDLRKTVRDAIRNYHPDRFNSRILIRVRDKDKDLVKEAVVLVSGLLNDLVREVR
;
A
#
# COMPACT_ATOMS: atom_id res chain seq x y z
N MET A 1 81.90 -36.02 13.39
CA MET A 1 80.94 -35.52 12.38
C MET A 1 79.59 -36.16 12.69
N ALA A 2 78.67 -35.42 13.30
CA ALA A 2 77.35 -35.91 13.66
C ALA A 2 76.36 -35.67 12.49
N PRO A 3 75.51 -36.64 12.14
CA PRO A 3 74.54 -36.49 11.06
C PRO A 3 73.42 -35.52 11.47
N LEU A 4 73.17 -34.51 10.63
CA LEU A 4 72.06 -33.57 10.78
C LEU A 4 70.75 -34.28 10.45
N ASP A 5 69.98 -34.60 11.48
CA ASP A 5 68.62 -35.14 11.39
C ASP A 5 67.66 -34.02 10.93
N ARG A 6 67.24 -34.10 9.66
CA ARG A 6 66.32 -33.15 9.00
C ARG A 6 64.84 -33.59 9.09
N SER A 7 64.52 -34.57 9.93
CA SER A 7 63.15 -35.11 10.01
C SER A 7 62.14 -34.18 10.70
N SER A 8 62.58 -33.10 11.36
CA SER A 8 61.70 -32.18 12.09
C SER A 8 61.18 -30.98 11.29
N GLU A 9 61.60 -30.81 10.03
CA GLU A 9 61.29 -29.59 9.25
C GLU A 9 60.03 -29.71 8.36
N TYR A 10 59.40 -30.88 8.31
CA TYR A 10 58.06 -31.02 7.75
C TYR A 10 57.00 -30.77 8.82
N GLN A 11 56.76 -29.49 9.13
CA GLN A 11 55.50 -29.10 9.76
C GLN A 11 54.37 -29.41 8.77
N ASP A 12 53.49 -30.34 9.13
CA ASP A 12 52.25 -30.62 8.41
C ASP A 12 51.50 -29.31 8.15
N ILE A 13 51.59 -28.81 6.92
CA ILE A 13 50.88 -27.63 6.45
C ILE A 13 49.40 -28.01 6.49
N LYS A 14 48.72 -27.66 7.57
CA LYS A 14 47.26 -27.82 7.71
C LYS A 14 46.63 -27.13 6.52
N GLY A 15 46.09 -27.93 5.58
CA GLY A 15 45.48 -27.43 4.36
C GLY A 15 44.53 -26.29 4.69
N SER A 16 44.84 -25.09 4.23
CA SER A 16 43.99 -23.93 4.45
C SER A 16 42.64 -24.25 3.83
N LYS A 17 41.57 -24.06 4.61
CA LYS A 17 40.19 -24.28 4.15
C LYS A 17 39.91 -23.25 3.07
N ILE A 18 40.22 -23.58 1.82
CA ILE A 18 39.90 -22.77 0.66
C ILE A 18 38.38 -22.67 0.63
N ARG A 19 37.84 -21.54 1.08
CA ARG A 19 36.41 -21.24 0.95
C ARG A 19 36.16 -20.98 -0.53
N MET A 20 35.74 -22.03 -1.25
CA MET A 20 35.25 -21.87 -2.61
C MET A 20 34.11 -20.84 -2.57
N LYS A 21 34.17 -19.86 -3.46
CA LYS A 21 33.11 -18.85 -3.59
C LYS A 21 31.82 -19.59 -3.94
N GLU A 22 30.77 -19.39 -3.16
CA GLU A 22 29.44 -19.95 -3.43
C GLU A 22 29.04 -19.58 -4.87
N THR A 23 28.62 -20.58 -5.64
CA THR A 23 28.14 -20.35 -7.01
C THR A 23 26.85 -19.52 -6.98
N LYS A 24 26.52 -18.83 -8.09
CA LYS A 24 25.28 -18.01 -8.15
C LYS A 24 24.02 -18.83 -7.87
N SER A 25 23.98 -20.09 -8.29
CA SER A 25 22.90 -21.04 -8.01
C SER A 25 22.82 -21.39 -6.53
N GLU A 26 23.94 -21.65 -5.88
CA GLU A 26 24.00 -21.99 -4.45
C GLU A 26 23.58 -20.83 -3.55
N LYS A 27 23.93 -19.59 -3.95
CA LYS A 27 23.43 -18.37 -3.30
C LYS A 27 21.91 -18.20 -3.48
N ALA A 28 21.38 -18.51 -4.66
CA ALA A 28 19.94 -18.47 -4.92
C ALA A 28 19.18 -19.51 -4.09
N ASP A 29 19.67 -20.74 -4.02
CA ASP A 29 19.11 -21.82 -3.18
C ASP A 29 19.14 -21.46 -1.69
N ARG A 30 20.24 -20.84 -1.24
CA ARG A 30 20.35 -20.36 0.15
C ARG A 30 19.32 -19.29 0.46
N LEU A 31 19.08 -18.36 -0.47
CA LEU A 31 18.02 -17.34 -0.33
C LEU A 31 16.63 -17.96 -0.35
N TYR A 32 16.37 -18.89 -1.27
CA TYR A 32 15.09 -19.61 -1.36
C TYR A 32 14.78 -20.40 -0.09
N ARG A 33 15.76 -21.14 0.46
CA ARG A 33 15.61 -21.85 1.74
C ARG A 33 15.41 -20.90 2.92
N LYS A 34 16.08 -19.74 2.91
CA LYS A 34 15.91 -18.72 3.96
C LYS A 34 14.50 -18.13 3.91
N GLU A 35 13.97 -17.90 2.70
CA GLU A 35 12.62 -17.40 2.48
C GLU A 35 11.55 -18.43 2.84
N GLN A 36 11.71 -19.69 2.45
CA GLN A 36 10.82 -20.77 2.88
C GLN A 36 10.76 -20.90 4.41
N LYS A 37 11.91 -20.82 5.10
CA LYS A 37 11.94 -20.82 6.57
C LYS A 37 11.24 -19.60 7.17
N ARG A 38 11.33 -18.43 6.53
CA ARG A 38 10.63 -17.21 6.96
C ARG A 38 9.12 -17.39 6.82
N GLN A 39 8.66 -17.87 5.66
CA GLN A 39 7.25 -18.15 5.41
C GLN A 39 6.69 -19.21 6.36
N ALA A 40 7.43 -20.30 6.62
CA ALA A 40 6.99 -21.31 7.59
C ALA A 40 6.84 -20.76 9.01
N ARG A 41 7.75 -19.87 9.45
CA ARG A 41 7.66 -19.19 10.76
C ARG A 41 6.47 -18.22 10.81
N GLU A 42 6.19 -17.52 9.72
CA GLU A 42 5.08 -16.58 9.63
C GLU A 42 3.73 -17.31 9.58
N ALA A 43 3.62 -18.37 8.77
CA ALA A 43 2.46 -19.26 8.75
C ALA A 43 2.18 -19.89 10.12
N SER A 44 3.23 -20.31 10.84
CA SER A 44 3.10 -20.80 12.22
C SER A 44 2.61 -19.70 13.19
N ARG A 45 3.09 -18.46 13.06
CA ARG A 45 2.60 -17.32 13.86
C ARG A 45 1.13 -17.01 13.57
N ILE A 46 0.72 -17.00 12.30
CA ILE A 46 -0.66 -16.76 11.87
C ILE A 46 -1.57 -17.88 12.39
N SER A 47 -1.16 -19.14 12.23
CA SER A 47 -1.92 -20.30 12.70
C SER A 47 -2.10 -20.27 14.22
N ARG A 48 -1.10 -19.78 14.96
CA ARG A 48 -1.18 -19.59 16.42
C ARG A 48 -2.09 -18.42 16.81
N ALA A 49 -2.11 -17.34 16.05
CA ALA A 49 -2.98 -16.19 16.29
C ALA A 49 -4.45 -16.52 16.00
N ASN A 50 -4.73 -17.32 14.97
CA ASN A 50 -6.09 -17.71 14.58
C ASN A 50 -6.65 -18.90 15.38
N GLY A 51 -5.92 -19.41 16.38
CA GLY A 51 -6.38 -20.52 17.23
C GLY A 51 -6.42 -21.90 16.54
N TYR A 52 -6.07 -22.01 15.26
CA TYR A 52 -6.04 -23.28 14.52
C TYR A 52 -4.80 -24.15 14.86
N ALA A 53 -3.71 -23.55 15.35
CA ALA A 53 -2.54 -24.31 15.75
C ALA A 53 -2.65 -24.79 17.20
N VAL A 54 -3.10 -26.04 17.37
CA VAL A 54 -2.75 -26.85 18.54
C VAL A 54 -1.22 -26.85 18.63
N SER A 55 -0.68 -26.33 19.72
CA SER A 55 0.78 -26.31 19.93
C SER A 55 1.32 -27.72 19.72
N PRO A 56 2.40 -27.94 18.93
CA PRO A 56 2.96 -29.28 18.78
C PRO A 56 3.20 -29.85 20.18
N PRO A 57 2.76 -31.10 20.45
CA PRO A 57 2.75 -31.68 21.78
C PRO A 57 4.13 -31.47 22.39
N ARG A 58 4.17 -30.67 23.47
CA ARG A 58 5.41 -30.50 24.23
C ARG A 58 5.79 -31.91 24.65
N GLN A 59 6.92 -32.41 24.15
CA GLN A 59 7.50 -33.62 24.72
C GLN A 59 7.62 -33.37 26.22
N ASN A 60 6.87 -34.17 26.99
CA ASN A 60 6.84 -34.07 28.44
C ASN A 60 8.27 -34.23 28.97
N ARG A 61 8.94 -33.11 29.24
CA ARG A 61 10.10 -33.08 30.13
C ARG A 61 9.56 -33.30 31.54
N SER A 62 9.32 -34.57 31.87
CA SER A 62 9.10 -35.01 33.23
C SER A 62 10.37 -34.78 34.04
N GLY A 63 10.28 -33.93 35.05
CA GLY A 63 11.29 -33.84 36.12
C GLY A 63 12.17 -32.60 36.05
N SER A 64 11.68 -31.47 36.56
CA SER A 64 12.53 -30.48 37.23
C SER A 64 11.63 -29.52 38.02
N ILE A 65 11.26 -29.95 39.23
CA ILE A 65 10.74 -29.09 40.28
C ILE A 65 11.96 -28.46 40.94
N SER A 66 12.45 -27.37 40.36
CA SER A 66 13.29 -26.38 41.06
C SER A 66 13.46 -25.13 40.18
N PRO A 67 13.15 -23.93 40.68
CA PRO A 67 13.35 -22.69 39.93
C PRO A 67 14.84 -22.31 39.93
N PRO A 68 15.52 -22.15 38.77
CA PRO A 68 16.87 -21.64 38.76
C PRO A 68 16.83 -20.12 38.90
N ARG A 69 16.96 -19.68 40.14
CA ARG A 69 17.47 -18.36 40.51
C ARG A 69 18.95 -18.37 40.14
N ASN A 70 19.40 -17.53 39.21
CA ASN A 70 20.83 -17.27 39.06
C ASN A 70 21.14 -15.78 38.84
N PRO A 71 22.25 -15.30 39.43
CA PRO A 71 22.51 -13.90 39.71
C PRO A 71 23.23 -13.17 38.57
N ILE A 72 23.06 -11.85 38.56
CA ILE A 72 23.77 -10.89 37.72
C ILE A 72 25.26 -10.95 38.07
N LYS A 73 26.10 -11.37 37.12
CA LYS A 73 27.56 -11.29 37.22
C LYS A 73 28.07 -10.27 36.20
N ARG A 74 28.47 -9.09 36.69
CA ARG A 74 29.29 -8.11 35.97
C ARG A 74 30.73 -8.59 35.94
N THR A 75 31.36 -8.58 34.77
CA THR A 75 32.82 -8.43 34.55
C THR A 75 33.05 -8.26 33.05
N TYR A 76 33.47 -7.07 32.64
CA TYR A 76 34.27 -6.80 31.42
C TYR A 76 35.76 -7.04 31.76
N PRO A 77 36.75 -7.07 30.83
CA PRO A 77 36.75 -6.59 29.44
C PRO A 77 37.47 -7.50 28.39
N GLU A 78 37.54 -6.97 27.16
CA GLU A 78 38.50 -7.19 26.05
C GLU A 78 38.15 -8.09 24.85
N ASP A 79 38.07 -7.36 23.72
CA ASP A 79 38.48 -7.64 22.35
C ASP A 79 37.56 -8.32 21.32
N ASN A 80 37.27 -7.47 20.33
CA ASN A 80 37.08 -7.71 18.89
C ASN A 80 35.67 -7.95 18.32
N ASP A 81 35.23 -6.91 17.60
CA ASP A 81 34.69 -6.91 16.23
C ASP A 81 33.41 -6.08 16.10
N GLU A 82 33.60 -4.90 15.51
CA GLU A 82 32.59 -3.93 15.11
C GLU A 82 31.63 -4.54 14.07
N GLU A 83 30.39 -4.84 14.45
CA GLU A 83 29.27 -4.89 13.51
C GLU A 83 28.05 -4.17 14.09
N ILE A 84 27.68 -3.10 13.39
CA ILE A 84 26.64 -2.12 13.73
C ILE A 84 25.27 -2.79 13.73
N GLU A 85 24.73 -3.08 14.91
CA GLU A 85 23.31 -3.38 15.11
C GLU A 85 22.46 -2.12 14.92
N GLY A 86 22.11 -1.87 13.66
CA GLY A 86 21.06 -0.94 13.27
C GLY A 86 19.67 -1.47 13.65
N SER A 87 19.04 -0.79 14.59
CA SER A 87 17.66 -0.87 15.06
C SER A 87 16.60 -0.74 13.94
N GLY A 88 16.40 -1.80 13.16
CA GLY A 88 15.38 -1.89 12.11
C GLY A 88 14.00 -2.38 12.56
N GLU A 89 13.61 -2.20 13.83
CA GLU A 89 12.25 -2.46 14.31
C GLU A 89 11.36 -1.20 14.17
N TRP A 90 11.04 -0.75 12.95
CA TRP A 90 10.21 0.45 12.78
C TRP A 90 9.21 0.46 11.61
N MET A 91 8.88 -0.69 11.02
CA MET A 91 7.72 -0.78 10.11
C MET A 91 6.61 -1.64 10.73
N GLY A 92 6.08 -1.16 11.85
CA GLY A 92 4.90 -1.70 12.50
C GLY A 92 3.68 -1.68 11.57
N GLY A 93 2.80 -2.70 11.68
CA GLY A 93 1.42 -2.75 11.16
C GLY A 93 1.18 -2.49 9.65
N PHE A 94 1.59 -1.34 9.16
CA PHE A 94 1.50 -0.85 7.79
C PHE A 94 2.28 -1.71 6.78
N GLY A 95 3.46 -2.23 7.14
CA GLY A 95 4.23 -3.10 6.24
C GLY A 95 3.52 -4.41 5.91
N ARG A 96 2.74 -4.97 6.85
CA ARG A 96 1.93 -6.17 6.61
C ARG A 96 0.70 -5.86 5.78
N ARG A 97 0.00 -4.77 6.09
CA ARG A 97 -1.20 -4.36 5.35
C ARG A 97 -0.87 -3.95 3.90
N ALA A 98 0.29 -3.34 3.67
CA ALA A 98 0.77 -3.03 2.32
C ALA A 98 1.13 -4.29 1.51
N LYS A 99 1.77 -5.29 2.15
CA LYS A 99 2.09 -6.57 1.49
C LYS A 99 0.84 -7.37 1.15
N GLU A 100 -0.14 -7.41 2.06
CA GLU A 100 -1.44 -8.07 1.85
C GLU A 100 -2.28 -7.37 0.76
N GLU A 101 -2.21 -6.04 0.69
CA GLU A 101 -2.87 -5.27 -0.37
C GLU A 101 -2.24 -5.51 -1.75
N LEU A 102 -0.91 -5.68 -1.81
CA LEU A 102 -0.17 -6.00 -3.03
C LEU A 102 -0.49 -7.44 -3.51
N GLU A 103 -0.46 -8.41 -2.60
CA GLU A 103 -0.80 -9.81 -2.90
C GLU A 103 -2.27 -9.96 -3.33
N LYS A 104 -3.19 -9.20 -2.72
CA LYS A 104 -4.59 -9.14 -3.14
C LYS A 104 -4.77 -8.55 -4.53
N ARG A 105 -3.92 -7.60 -4.91
CA ARG A 105 -3.96 -6.97 -6.24
C ARG A 105 -3.36 -7.86 -7.32
N GLU A 106 -2.25 -8.54 -7.03
CA GLU A 106 -1.69 -9.58 -7.90
C GLU A 106 -2.71 -10.71 -8.12
N TRP A 107 -3.43 -11.10 -7.06
CA TRP A 107 -4.51 -12.08 -7.17
C TRP A 107 -5.68 -11.56 -8.00
N GLN A 108 -6.07 -10.29 -7.85
CA GLN A 108 -7.10 -9.67 -8.68
C GLN A 108 -6.67 -9.51 -10.14
N ASP A 109 -5.43 -9.10 -10.42
CA ASP A 109 -4.89 -9.02 -11.79
C ASP A 109 -4.77 -10.41 -12.41
N LYS A 110 -4.43 -11.43 -11.63
CA LYS A 110 -4.43 -12.82 -12.08
C LYS A 110 -5.85 -13.33 -12.36
N LEU A 111 -6.82 -12.98 -11.53
CA LEU A 111 -8.25 -13.26 -11.77
C LEU A 111 -8.76 -12.49 -12.99
N ASN A 112 -8.33 -11.25 -13.19
CA ASN A 112 -8.73 -10.43 -14.33
C ASN A 112 -8.07 -10.95 -15.60
N TRP A 113 -6.81 -11.39 -15.54
CA TRP A 113 -6.11 -12.07 -16.64
C TRP A 113 -6.79 -13.40 -17.00
N MET A 114 -7.19 -14.19 -16.00
CA MET A 114 -7.97 -15.42 -16.23
C MET A 114 -9.39 -15.13 -16.73
N SER A 115 -10.04 -14.07 -16.25
CA SER A 115 -11.41 -13.70 -16.64
C SER A 115 -11.47 -13.02 -18.00
N ARG A 116 -10.37 -12.40 -18.45
CA ARG A 116 -10.25 -11.76 -19.77
C ARG A 116 -9.72 -12.73 -20.83
N GLY A 117 -9.33 -13.95 -20.44
CA GLY A 117 -8.73 -14.96 -21.28
C GLY A 117 -9.68 -16.07 -21.75
N PHE A 118 -10.99 -15.83 -21.83
CA PHE A 118 -11.93 -16.83 -22.39
C PHE A 118 -12.84 -16.32 -23.52
N ASP A 119 -12.93 -15.00 -23.76
CA ASP A 119 -13.79 -14.45 -24.82
C ASP A 119 -13.03 -13.76 -25.97
N GLU A 120 -11.72 -13.55 -25.85
CA GLU A 120 -10.90 -12.93 -26.92
C GLU A 120 -9.52 -13.60 -27.00
N ASP A 121 -9.48 -14.82 -27.53
CA ASP A 121 -8.25 -15.38 -28.09
C ASP A 121 -8.08 -14.80 -29.51
N PRO A 122 -7.09 -13.92 -29.77
CA PRO A 122 -6.79 -13.44 -31.14
C PRO A 122 -6.23 -14.54 -32.05
N PHE A 123 -6.10 -15.77 -31.54
CA PHE A 123 -5.68 -16.95 -32.29
C PHE A 123 -6.81 -17.93 -32.63
N PHE A 124 -8.05 -17.70 -32.16
CA PHE A 124 -9.14 -18.68 -32.32
C PHE A 124 -10.45 -18.13 -32.87
N ASN A 125 -10.49 -16.86 -33.30
CA ASN A 125 -11.68 -16.26 -33.89
C ASN A 125 -11.43 -15.81 -35.34
N GLY A 126 -11.21 -16.80 -36.20
CA GLY A 126 -11.16 -16.65 -37.65
C GLY A 126 -11.83 -17.86 -38.28
N SER A 127 -12.86 -17.61 -39.10
CA SER A 127 -13.65 -18.57 -39.85
C SER A 127 -12.85 -19.75 -40.44
N PHE A 128 -13.43 -20.94 -40.32
CA PHE A 128 -12.95 -22.23 -40.82
C PHE A 128 -12.96 -22.37 -42.36
N ASP A 129 -12.83 -21.29 -43.14
CA ASP A 129 -13.06 -21.33 -44.59
C ASP A 129 -11.96 -20.67 -45.45
N ASP A 130 -10.75 -20.48 -44.91
CA ASP A 130 -9.64 -19.87 -45.67
C ASP A 130 -8.25 -20.45 -45.29
N PHE A 131 -8.14 -21.78 -45.21
CA PHE A 131 -6.89 -22.50 -44.95
C PHE A 131 -6.27 -23.12 -46.21
N GLU A 132 -6.33 -22.43 -47.35
CA GLU A 132 -5.66 -22.83 -48.59
C GLU A 132 -4.35 -22.06 -48.87
N ASP A 133 -3.54 -21.66 -47.87
CA ASP A 133 -2.11 -21.38 -48.13
C ASP A 133 -1.20 -21.21 -46.88
N ILE A 134 -1.16 -22.21 -45.98
CA ILE A 134 -0.02 -22.31 -45.05
C ILE A 134 1.17 -22.90 -45.80
N HIS A 135 2.11 -22.03 -46.17
CA HIS A 135 3.37 -22.40 -46.80
C HIS A 135 4.30 -23.14 -45.81
N ILE A 136 4.09 -24.45 -45.64
CA ILE A 136 5.00 -25.32 -44.88
C ILE A 136 6.30 -25.49 -45.70
N PRO A 137 7.48 -25.11 -45.16
CA PRO A 137 8.76 -25.30 -45.85
C PRO A 137 8.99 -26.78 -46.22
N LYS A 138 9.29 -27.05 -47.50
CA LYS A 138 9.40 -28.41 -48.10
C LYS A 138 10.19 -29.44 -47.27
N ARG A 139 11.21 -29.00 -46.52
CA ARG A 139 12.02 -29.88 -45.65
C ARG A 139 11.24 -30.64 -44.57
N PHE A 140 10.10 -30.10 -44.12
CA PHE A 140 9.25 -30.78 -43.13
C PHE A 140 8.20 -31.72 -43.76
N ARG A 141 7.96 -31.63 -45.07
CA ARG A 141 7.00 -32.50 -45.78
C ARG A 141 7.61 -33.88 -46.12
N GLU A 142 8.93 -33.96 -46.29
CA GLU A 142 9.63 -35.21 -46.65
C GLU A 142 9.83 -36.18 -45.47
N ALA A 143 9.84 -35.69 -44.23
CA ALA A 143 10.01 -36.52 -43.03
C ALA A 143 8.71 -37.25 -42.60
N ALA A 144 7.55 -36.88 -43.14
CA ALA A 144 6.24 -37.39 -42.72
C ALA A 144 5.68 -38.53 -43.60
N GLY A 145 6.46 -39.06 -44.55
CA GLY A 145 6.10 -40.29 -45.28
C GLY A 145 4.84 -40.22 -46.16
N LEU A 146 4.25 -39.03 -46.37
CA LEU A 146 3.12 -38.82 -47.29
C LEU A 146 3.63 -38.70 -48.73
N SER A 147 4.16 -39.82 -49.22
CA SER A 147 4.37 -40.07 -50.64
C SER A 147 3.11 -40.73 -51.19
N GLY A 148 2.48 -40.09 -52.17
CA GLY A 148 1.45 -40.73 -52.97
C GLY A 148 0.42 -39.76 -53.51
N LEU A 149 0.75 -39.09 -54.61
CA LEU A 149 -0.06 -39.03 -55.84
C LEU A 149 0.53 -38.00 -56.82
N ALA A 150 1.15 -38.53 -57.87
CA ALA A 150 1.13 -38.10 -59.26
C ALA A 150 1.27 -36.59 -59.61
N GLY A 151 2.39 -36.27 -60.28
CA GLY A 151 2.48 -35.09 -61.16
C GLY A 151 3.89 -34.92 -61.76
N PRO A 152 4.11 -35.21 -63.06
CA PRO A 152 5.42 -35.05 -63.70
C PRO A 152 5.56 -33.63 -64.27
N GLY A 153 6.61 -32.90 -63.87
CA GLY A 153 6.95 -31.60 -64.43
C GLY A 153 8.45 -31.32 -64.34
N PRO A 154 9.12 -30.87 -65.41
CA PRO A 154 10.54 -31.07 -65.60
C PRO A 154 11.41 -29.95 -65.01
N SER A 155 12.67 -30.35 -64.85
CA SER A 155 13.88 -29.62 -64.46
C SER A 155 14.01 -28.14 -64.83
N THR A 156 14.97 -27.52 -64.14
CA THR A 156 15.82 -26.36 -64.48
C THR A 156 15.53 -25.11 -63.66
N PHE A 157 16.42 -24.81 -62.71
CA PHE A 157 17.38 -23.72 -62.86
C PHE A 157 18.26 -23.69 -61.59
N ALA A 158 19.44 -24.28 -61.73
CA ALA A 158 20.59 -23.95 -60.91
C ALA A 158 20.92 -22.48 -61.16
N SER A 159 20.38 -21.60 -60.32
CA SER A 159 20.79 -20.20 -60.30
C SER A 159 22.22 -20.16 -59.74
N ARG A 160 23.18 -20.02 -60.63
CA ARG A 160 24.57 -19.66 -60.33
C ARG A 160 24.53 -18.36 -59.53
N ARG A 161 24.69 -18.44 -58.21
CA ARG A 161 25.06 -17.28 -57.40
C ARG A 161 26.39 -16.76 -57.92
N ARG A 162 26.39 -15.58 -58.56
CA ARG A 162 27.61 -14.86 -58.91
C ARG A 162 28.22 -14.37 -57.60
N ALA A 163 29.38 -14.90 -57.24
CA ALA A 163 30.19 -14.44 -56.11
C ALA A 163 30.65 -12.96 -56.23
N ALA A 164 30.38 -12.29 -57.35
CA ALA A 164 30.69 -10.88 -57.57
C ALA A 164 29.54 -9.92 -57.17
N ASP A 165 28.38 -10.45 -56.75
CA ASP A 165 27.23 -9.66 -56.30
C ASP A 165 26.92 -9.88 -54.80
N GLU A 166 27.80 -10.58 -54.08
CA GLU A 166 27.70 -10.79 -52.64
C GLU A 166 28.81 -9.99 -51.91
N VAL A 167 28.78 -8.66 -51.99
CA VAL A 167 29.33 -7.81 -50.93
C VAL A 167 28.17 -7.16 -50.21
N ASP A 168 27.39 -7.99 -49.51
CA ASP A 168 26.36 -7.50 -48.59
C ASP A 168 26.88 -7.66 -47.15
N LEU A 169 27.77 -6.75 -46.77
CA LEU A 169 28.36 -6.67 -45.43
C LEU A 169 27.35 -6.02 -44.46
N ASN A 170 26.15 -6.60 -44.36
CA ASN A 170 25.04 -6.29 -43.44
C ASN A 170 24.71 -4.79 -43.25
N GLY A 171 24.11 -4.20 -44.28
CA GLY A 171 22.95 -3.32 -44.05
C GLY A 171 22.93 -1.94 -44.71
N GLY A 172 23.78 -1.67 -45.70
CA GLY A 172 23.70 -0.44 -46.49
C GLY A 172 24.23 -0.64 -47.90
N LEU A 173 23.59 0.02 -48.87
CA LEU A 173 24.10 0.11 -50.24
C LEU A 173 25.58 0.50 -50.19
N ALA A 174 26.43 -0.30 -50.82
CA ALA A 174 27.84 0.05 -50.98
C ALA A 174 27.91 1.48 -51.54
N PRO A 175 28.61 2.42 -50.88
CA PRO A 175 28.70 3.79 -51.35
C PRO A 175 29.22 3.78 -52.81
N PRO A 176 28.72 4.65 -53.69
CA PRO A 176 29.16 4.67 -55.08
C PRO A 176 30.66 4.96 -55.15
N LEU A 177 31.44 3.93 -55.49
CA LEU A 177 32.90 3.87 -55.46
C LEU A 177 33.61 4.99 -56.25
N GLY A 178 32.89 5.73 -57.10
CA GLY A 178 33.44 6.82 -57.91
C GLY A 178 33.46 8.20 -57.27
N ARG A 179 33.03 8.36 -56.00
CA ARG A 179 32.97 9.67 -55.31
C ARG A 179 33.66 9.74 -53.96
N MET A 180 34.22 8.64 -53.47
CA MET A 180 34.81 8.56 -52.14
C MET A 180 36.32 8.74 -52.25
N THR A 181 36.93 9.50 -51.33
CA THR A 181 38.39 9.58 -51.26
C THR A 181 38.96 8.25 -50.76
N ASP A 182 40.23 7.95 -51.08
CA ASP A 182 40.87 6.71 -50.64
C ASP A 182 40.87 6.57 -49.11
N GLU A 183 40.94 7.70 -48.38
CA GLU A 183 40.88 7.75 -46.92
C GLU A 183 39.50 7.29 -46.41
N GLU A 184 38.43 7.87 -46.96
CA GLU A 184 37.06 7.48 -46.66
C GLU A 184 36.82 5.99 -47.00
N TYR A 185 37.33 5.49 -48.12
CA TYR A 185 37.20 4.07 -48.49
C TYR A 185 37.87 3.14 -47.46
N THR A 186 39.04 3.52 -46.93
CA THR A 186 39.71 2.74 -45.89
C THR A 186 38.95 2.74 -44.56
N GLU A 187 38.33 3.87 -44.19
CA GLU A 187 37.47 3.96 -43.01
C GLU A 187 36.23 3.09 -43.15
N TRP A 188 35.58 3.13 -44.32
CA TRP A 188 34.44 2.27 -44.62
C TRP A 188 34.77 0.77 -44.54
N ILE A 189 35.94 0.35 -45.06
CA ILE A 189 36.41 -1.04 -44.91
C ILE A 189 36.70 -1.39 -43.46
N ARG A 190 37.35 -0.50 -42.69
CA ARG A 190 37.63 -0.73 -41.26
C ARG A 190 36.34 -0.85 -40.47
N GLU A 191 35.37 0.02 -40.72
CA GLU A 191 34.05 -0.03 -40.10
C GLU A 191 33.28 -1.29 -40.51
N GLY A 192 33.28 -1.66 -41.79
CA GLY A 192 32.64 -2.89 -42.27
C GLY A 192 33.24 -4.13 -41.61
N MET A 193 34.56 -4.22 -41.57
CA MET A 193 35.28 -5.32 -40.91
C MET A 193 35.06 -5.34 -39.39
N TYR A 194 34.99 -4.18 -38.75
CA TYR A 194 34.69 -4.05 -37.32
C TYR A 194 33.25 -4.49 -37.01
N ARG A 195 32.26 -4.05 -37.80
CA ARG A 195 30.85 -4.46 -37.67
C ARG A 195 30.68 -5.97 -37.83
N ILE A 196 31.45 -6.62 -38.69
CA ILE A 196 31.41 -8.08 -38.86
C ILE A 196 32.06 -8.79 -37.68
N LYS A 197 33.27 -8.37 -37.28
CA LYS A 197 34.00 -8.99 -36.16
C LYS A 197 33.31 -8.77 -34.82
N HIS A 198 32.61 -7.66 -34.65
CA HIS A 198 31.95 -7.27 -33.40
C HIS A 198 30.43 -7.31 -33.57
N LYS A 199 29.91 -7.99 -34.59
CA LYS A 199 28.45 -8.15 -34.81
C LYS A 199 27.77 -8.71 -33.56
N SER A 200 28.36 -9.74 -32.97
CA SER A 200 27.89 -10.36 -31.73
C SER A 200 28.01 -9.44 -30.51
N GLU A 201 29.02 -8.56 -30.47
CA GLU A 201 29.23 -7.60 -29.39
C GLU A 201 28.28 -6.40 -29.49
N ILE A 202 28.06 -5.87 -30.70
CA ILE A 202 27.08 -4.82 -30.99
C ILE A 202 25.68 -5.33 -30.66
N GLU A 203 25.31 -6.54 -31.12
CA GLU A 203 24.01 -7.12 -30.83
C GLU A 203 23.82 -7.40 -29.32
N ALA A 204 24.87 -7.88 -28.63
CA ALA A 204 24.83 -8.06 -27.18
C ALA A 204 24.71 -6.72 -26.42
N SER A 205 25.38 -5.67 -26.91
CA SER A 205 25.29 -4.32 -26.34
C SER A 205 23.89 -3.70 -26.56
N GLU A 206 23.28 -3.94 -27.72
CA GLU A 206 21.95 -3.46 -28.06
C GLU A 206 20.87 -4.20 -27.25
N ARG A 207 21.01 -5.51 -27.06
CA ARG A 207 20.14 -6.28 -26.14
C ARG A 207 20.23 -5.77 -24.71
N ARG A 208 21.44 -5.53 -24.20
CA ARG A 208 21.62 -4.95 -22.85
C ARG A 208 20.99 -3.57 -22.74
N ARG A 209 21.08 -2.73 -23.78
CA ARG A 209 20.45 -1.41 -23.80
C ARG A 209 18.92 -1.51 -23.79
N LYS A 210 18.34 -2.42 -24.58
CA LYS A 210 16.89 -2.68 -24.60
C LYS A 210 16.39 -3.23 -23.26
N GLU A 211 17.10 -4.17 -22.66
CA GLU A 211 16.77 -4.71 -21.32
C GLU A 211 16.82 -3.63 -20.23
N ILE A 212 17.78 -2.69 -20.30
CA ILE A 212 17.86 -1.57 -19.36
C ILE A 212 16.68 -0.61 -19.57
N GLU A 213 16.34 -0.27 -20.81
CA GLU A 213 15.24 0.64 -21.13
C GLU A 213 13.88 0.04 -20.72
N GLU A 214 13.63 -1.25 -20.99
CA GLU A 214 12.41 -1.94 -20.56
C GLU A 214 12.30 -2.01 -19.04
N LYS A 215 13.42 -2.28 -18.36
CA LYS A 215 13.47 -2.29 -16.89
C LYS A 215 13.23 -0.89 -16.31
N GLU A 216 13.71 0.16 -16.96
CA GLU A 216 13.47 1.55 -16.56
C GLU A 216 12.01 1.93 -16.73
N ARG A 217 11.39 1.60 -17.87
CA ARG A 217 9.95 1.82 -18.11
C ARG A 217 9.09 1.07 -17.10
N LEU A 218 9.44 -0.17 -16.77
CA LEU A 218 8.69 -0.95 -15.78
C LEU A 218 8.79 -0.34 -14.38
N LYS A 219 9.98 0.18 -14.02
CA LYS A 219 10.22 0.87 -12.75
C LYS A 219 9.51 2.23 -12.69
N GLU A 220 9.42 2.95 -13.81
CA GLU A 220 8.68 4.21 -13.90
C GLU A 220 7.17 3.98 -13.74
N MET A 221 6.62 2.97 -14.42
CA MET A 221 5.22 2.56 -14.27
C MET A 221 4.91 2.09 -12.84
N GLU A 222 5.84 1.41 -12.17
CA GLU A 222 5.70 0.99 -10.77
C GLU A 222 5.69 2.21 -9.83
N ARG A 223 6.59 3.17 -10.05
CA ARG A 223 6.63 4.43 -9.29
C ARG A 223 5.36 5.25 -9.47
N GLU A 224 4.89 5.42 -10.70
CA GLU A 224 3.67 6.17 -10.98
C GLU A 224 2.43 5.49 -10.36
N LYS A 225 2.37 4.15 -10.38
CA LYS A 225 1.31 3.40 -9.68
C LYS A 225 1.37 3.60 -8.17
N ALA A 226 2.57 3.57 -7.58
CA ALA A 226 2.75 3.80 -6.14
C ALA A 226 2.33 5.22 -5.74
N GLU A 227 2.72 6.24 -6.49
CA GLU A 227 2.33 7.64 -6.23
C GLU A 227 0.81 7.83 -6.33
N LYS A 228 0.15 7.26 -7.36
CA LYS A 228 -1.31 7.29 -7.48
C LYS A 228 -2.03 6.61 -6.32
N GLU A 229 -1.42 5.58 -5.73
CA GLU A 229 -1.98 4.89 -4.57
C GLU A 229 -1.81 5.67 -3.28
N GLU A 230 -0.66 6.31 -3.09
CA GLU A 230 -0.42 7.21 -1.97
C GLU A 230 -1.38 8.41 -2.01
N GLU A 231 -1.58 9.02 -3.18
CA GLU A 231 -2.51 10.12 -3.35
C GLU A 231 -3.95 9.68 -3.02
N LYS A 232 -4.38 8.51 -3.52
CA LYS A 232 -5.69 7.93 -3.19
C LYS A 232 -5.84 7.68 -1.68
N LYS A 233 -4.79 7.18 -1.02
CA LYS A 233 -4.78 6.96 0.43
C LYS A 233 -4.92 8.28 1.18
N ILE A 234 -4.16 9.32 0.82
CA ILE A 234 -4.25 10.65 1.43
C ILE A 234 -5.66 11.23 1.23
N LYS A 235 -6.23 11.14 0.02
CA LYS A 235 -7.58 11.63 -0.28
C LYS A 235 -8.65 10.88 0.52
N SER A 236 -8.53 9.55 0.64
CA SER A 236 -9.46 8.74 1.43
C SER A 236 -9.41 9.07 2.92
N LEU A 237 -8.22 9.31 3.48
CA LEU A 237 -8.04 9.72 4.87
C LEU A 237 -8.63 11.11 5.13
N LYS A 238 -8.42 12.07 4.23
CA LYS A 238 -9.05 13.41 4.33
C LYS A 238 -10.58 13.30 4.31
N LYS A 239 -11.14 12.50 3.41
CA LYS A 239 -12.60 12.27 3.33
C LYS A 239 -13.12 11.59 4.59
N GLN A 240 -12.43 10.56 5.09
CA GLN A 240 -12.82 9.85 6.29
C GLN A 240 -12.75 10.75 7.53
N LYS A 241 -11.74 11.63 7.62
CA LYS A 241 -11.61 12.60 8.70
C LYS A 241 -12.80 13.57 8.72
N GLY A 242 -13.17 14.12 7.56
CA GLY A 242 -14.36 14.99 7.44
C GLY A 242 -15.65 14.28 7.83
N LEU A 243 -15.85 13.03 7.38
CA LEU A 243 -17.03 12.23 7.77
C LEU A 243 -17.08 11.94 9.26
N ASN A 244 -15.92 11.63 9.87
CA ASN A 244 -15.84 11.38 11.32
C ASN A 244 -16.10 12.65 12.14
N GLU A 245 -15.63 13.81 11.69
CA GLU A 245 -15.89 15.10 12.32
C GLU A 245 -17.38 15.46 12.25
N GLU A 246 -18.03 15.26 11.09
CA GLU A 246 -19.47 15.50 10.97
C GLU A 246 -20.29 14.52 11.81
N LYS A 247 -19.90 13.24 11.85
CA LYS A 247 -20.53 12.26 12.73
C LYS A 247 -20.42 12.67 14.21
N LYS A 248 -19.26 13.17 14.63
CA LYS A 248 -19.08 13.71 16.00
C LYS A 248 -20.00 14.91 16.26
N ARG A 249 -20.12 15.84 15.31
CA ARG A 249 -21.05 16.98 15.45
C ARG A 249 -22.50 16.52 15.54
N LYS A 250 -22.92 15.58 14.69
CA LYS A 250 -24.25 14.98 14.75
C LYS A 250 -24.53 14.26 16.07
N ASP A 251 -23.56 13.50 16.58
CA ASP A 251 -23.68 12.84 17.89
C ASP A 251 -23.78 13.86 19.03
N GLN A 252 -23.08 15.00 18.95
CA GLN A 252 -23.23 16.10 19.92
C GLN A 252 -24.64 16.71 19.88
N ARG A 253 -25.18 16.97 18.68
CA ARG A 253 -26.54 17.49 18.49
C ARG A 253 -27.59 16.52 19.04
N ARG A 254 -27.45 15.22 18.75
CA ARG A 254 -28.31 14.18 19.31
C ARG A 254 -28.25 14.13 20.85
N ARG A 255 -27.04 14.14 21.42
CA ARG A 255 -26.83 14.18 22.88
C ARG A 255 -27.42 15.43 23.51
N TRP A 256 -27.42 16.56 22.81
CA TRP A 256 -28.07 17.79 23.28
C TRP A 256 -29.59 17.61 23.37
N VAL A 257 -30.23 17.07 22.34
CA VAL A 257 -31.66 16.76 22.34
C VAL A 257 -32.01 15.78 23.46
N ASP A 258 -31.27 14.68 23.56
CA ASP A 258 -31.52 13.62 24.55
C ASP A 258 -31.33 14.13 25.98
N ARG A 259 -30.29 14.95 26.24
CA ARG A 259 -30.09 15.57 27.55
C ARG A 259 -31.19 16.57 27.90
N TRP A 260 -31.65 17.36 26.95
CA TRP A 260 -32.78 18.26 27.17
C TRP A 260 -34.05 17.49 27.52
N LYS A 261 -34.39 16.44 26.77
CA LYS A 261 -35.53 15.56 27.06
C LYS A 261 -35.41 14.97 28.48
N ASN A 262 -34.24 14.46 28.85
CA ASN A 262 -34.00 13.92 30.18
C ASN A 262 -34.15 14.97 31.30
N LEU A 263 -33.74 16.22 31.06
CA LEU A 263 -33.90 17.30 32.05
C LEU A 263 -35.36 17.72 32.23
N THR A 264 -36.15 17.69 31.15
CA THR A 264 -37.57 18.07 31.17
C THR A 264 -38.50 16.94 31.62
N GLU A 265 -38.20 15.69 31.30
CA GLU A 265 -39.07 14.54 31.62
C GLU A 265 -38.90 14.07 33.06
N ARG A 266 -37.70 14.20 33.63
CA ARG A 266 -37.41 13.81 35.03
C ARG A 266 -37.89 14.84 36.06
N ASP A 267 -38.88 15.65 35.71
CA ASP A 267 -39.33 16.78 36.51
C ASP A 267 -39.90 16.39 37.90
N ASN A 268 -40.16 15.10 38.16
CA ASN A 268 -40.83 14.64 39.38
C ASN A 268 -40.00 13.76 40.34
N ASP A 269 -38.91 13.11 39.92
CA ASP A 269 -38.38 11.97 40.69
C ASP A 269 -36.97 12.15 41.28
N ILE A 270 -36.22 13.21 40.94
CA ILE A 270 -34.82 13.33 41.41
C ILE A 270 -34.51 14.74 41.95
N VAL A 271 -34.80 14.93 43.23
CA VAL A 271 -34.54 16.17 43.99
C VAL A 271 -33.06 16.32 44.37
N GLU A 272 -32.23 15.28 44.23
CA GLU A 272 -30.85 15.26 44.78
C GLU A 272 -29.70 15.28 43.75
N LEU A 273 -30.00 15.33 42.44
CA LEU A 273 -28.94 15.42 41.42
C LEU A 273 -28.34 16.83 41.37
N GLN A 274 -27.18 17.01 42.01
CA GLN A 274 -26.37 18.23 41.95
C GLN A 274 -25.72 18.42 40.57
N LEU A 275 -26.41 19.08 39.65
CA LEU A 275 -25.92 19.42 38.30
C LEU A 275 -24.82 20.49 38.36
N SER A 276 -23.76 20.31 37.57
CA SER A 276 -22.76 21.35 37.33
C SER A 276 -23.12 22.23 36.12
N PHE A 277 -22.37 23.32 35.93
CA PHE A 277 -22.47 24.16 34.73
C PHE A 277 -22.29 23.35 33.42
N ASP A 278 -21.37 22.38 33.40
CA ASP A 278 -21.06 21.58 32.22
C ASP A 278 -22.09 20.48 31.92
N ASP A 279 -22.93 20.13 32.89
CA ASP A 279 -24.00 19.15 32.70
C ASP A 279 -25.16 19.73 31.90
N ILE A 280 -25.35 21.04 31.98
CA ILE A 280 -26.39 21.76 31.23
C ILE A 280 -26.07 21.67 29.74
N PRO A 281 -27.02 21.20 28.91
CA PRO A 281 -26.81 21.06 27.47
C PRO A 281 -26.91 22.44 26.79
N TRP A 282 -25.88 23.29 26.89
CA TRP A 282 -25.80 24.57 26.18
C TRP A 282 -25.86 24.40 24.64
N PRO A 283 -26.45 25.34 23.89
CA PRO A 283 -26.67 25.21 22.44
C PRO A 283 -25.40 25.59 21.65
N ILE A 284 -24.28 24.93 21.94
CA ILE A 284 -22.98 25.16 21.29
C ILE A 284 -22.27 23.83 21.00
N HIS A 285 -21.40 23.83 20.00
CA HIS A 285 -20.53 22.67 19.73
C HIS A 285 -19.40 22.62 20.77
N ARG A 286 -19.33 21.53 21.53
CA ARG A 286 -18.25 21.34 22.52
C ARG A 286 -16.94 21.03 21.80
N MET A 287 -15.99 21.96 21.87
CA MET A 287 -14.61 21.72 21.45
C MET A 287 -13.78 21.11 22.58
N THR A 288 -14.04 21.56 23.81
CA THR A 288 -13.41 21.13 25.06
C THR A 288 -14.45 20.54 26.02
N ASN A 289 -13.98 19.89 27.08
CA ASN A 289 -14.87 19.37 28.13
C ASN A 289 -15.48 20.48 28.97
N ASP A 290 -14.72 21.56 29.19
CA ASP A 290 -15.11 22.69 30.03
C ASP A 290 -15.69 23.80 29.15
N ILE A 291 -16.86 24.32 29.53
CA ILE A 291 -17.54 25.41 28.84
C ILE A 291 -17.37 26.70 29.64
N THR A 292 -16.92 27.76 28.98
CA THR A 292 -16.89 29.11 29.56
C THR A 292 -18.00 29.98 28.97
N ILE A 293 -18.40 31.01 29.71
CA ILE A 293 -19.45 31.96 29.27
C ILE A 293 -19.05 32.65 27.95
N ASP A 294 -17.76 32.96 27.77
CA ASP A 294 -17.22 33.59 26.56
C ASP A 294 -17.41 32.76 25.27
N GLN A 295 -17.65 31.45 25.40
CA GLN A 295 -17.93 30.59 24.24
C GLN A 295 -19.39 30.72 23.76
N LEU A 296 -20.28 31.27 24.58
CA LEU A 296 -21.70 31.49 24.29
C LEU A 296 -21.89 32.74 23.42
N ASN A 297 -21.30 32.72 22.23
CA ASN A 297 -21.42 33.79 21.24
C ASN A 297 -22.58 33.54 20.26
N LEU A 298 -23.10 34.62 19.68
CA LEU A 298 -24.20 34.57 18.71
C LEU A 298 -23.91 33.61 17.56
N GLU A 299 -22.71 33.67 16.98
CA GLU A 299 -22.31 32.81 15.85
C GLU A 299 -22.27 31.33 16.21
N ASN A 300 -21.77 30.98 17.41
CA ASN A 300 -21.68 29.59 17.86
C ASN A 300 -23.07 28.99 18.09
N ILE A 301 -23.95 29.76 18.74
CA ILE A 301 -25.34 29.34 18.99
C ILE A 301 -26.09 29.25 17.67
N ARG A 302 -25.90 30.22 16.77
CA ARG A 302 -26.45 30.22 15.42
C ARG A 302 -26.07 28.94 14.68
N ASN A 303 -24.78 28.69 14.50
CA ASN A 303 -24.30 27.52 13.77
C ASN A 303 -24.82 26.21 14.37
N PHE A 304 -24.93 26.12 15.70
CA PHE A 304 -25.47 24.95 16.37
C PHE A 304 -26.98 24.77 16.14
N VAL A 305 -27.79 25.80 16.36
CA VAL A 305 -29.26 25.70 16.21
C VAL A 305 -29.68 25.46 14.77
N TYR A 306 -28.96 26.04 13.80
CA TYR A 306 -29.17 25.75 12.38
C TYR A 306 -28.88 24.28 12.06
N ALA A 307 -27.75 23.74 12.50
CA ALA A 307 -27.41 22.34 12.30
C ALA A 307 -28.41 21.37 12.97
N VAL A 308 -28.97 21.74 14.13
CA VAL A 308 -30.05 20.97 14.78
C VAL A 308 -31.34 21.02 13.96
N ALA A 309 -31.66 22.17 13.36
CA ALA A 309 -32.83 22.32 12.49
C ALA A 309 -32.70 21.48 11.22
N GLU A 310 -31.51 21.44 10.62
CA GLU A 310 -31.21 20.59 9.46
C GLU A 310 -31.34 19.10 9.78
N ASP A 311 -30.82 18.65 10.92
CA ASP A 311 -30.96 17.25 11.36
C ASP A 311 -32.41 16.85 11.64
N SER A 312 -33.26 17.81 12.01
CA SER A 312 -34.69 17.59 12.30
C SER A 312 -35.58 17.75 11.06
N ALA A 313 -35.03 18.18 9.93
CA ALA A 313 -35.77 18.41 8.70
C ALA A 313 -36.08 17.06 8.02
N GLU A 314 -37.19 16.43 8.43
CA GLU A 314 -37.65 15.13 7.89
C GLU A 314 -38.16 15.23 6.44
N ASN A 315 -38.51 16.43 5.96
CA ASN A 315 -39.11 16.66 4.63
C ASN A 315 -38.46 17.82 3.86
N GLU A 316 -37.14 17.99 3.94
CA GLU A 316 -36.33 19.05 3.30
C GLU A 316 -36.67 20.50 3.71
N LYS A 317 -37.77 20.73 4.41
CA LYS A 317 -38.13 22.02 4.99
C LYS A 317 -37.46 22.18 6.35
N VAL A 318 -36.41 22.98 6.38
CA VAL A 318 -35.70 23.36 7.62
C VAL A 318 -36.59 24.34 8.39
N ASP A 319 -37.32 23.82 9.39
CA ASP A 319 -38.14 24.61 10.29
C ASP A 319 -37.31 25.30 11.38
N LEU A 320 -36.36 26.14 10.98
CA LEU A 320 -35.48 26.88 11.88
C LEU A 320 -36.27 27.70 12.91
N ARG A 321 -37.37 28.34 12.49
CA ARG A 321 -38.23 29.11 13.40
C ARG A 321 -38.82 28.25 14.52
N LYS A 322 -39.04 26.95 14.29
CA LYS A 322 -39.57 26.03 15.29
C LYS A 322 -38.49 25.65 16.30
N THR A 323 -37.31 25.25 15.83
CA THR A 323 -36.19 24.88 16.70
C THR A 323 -35.73 26.04 17.58
N VAL A 324 -35.68 27.25 17.05
CA VAL A 324 -35.32 28.45 17.82
C VAL A 324 -36.39 28.77 18.87
N ARG A 325 -37.68 28.68 18.52
CA ARG A 325 -38.78 28.87 19.49
C ARG A 325 -38.75 27.84 20.62
N ASP A 326 -38.46 26.58 20.30
CA ASP A 326 -38.32 25.52 21.30
C ASP A 326 -37.09 25.77 22.18
N ALA A 327 -35.97 26.22 21.63
CA ALA A 327 -34.81 26.64 22.41
C ALA A 327 -35.14 27.82 23.34
N ILE A 328 -35.81 28.88 22.86
CA ILE A 328 -36.24 30.02 23.71
C ILE A 328 -37.14 29.54 24.85
N ARG A 329 -38.07 28.63 24.58
CA ARG A 329 -38.94 28.07 25.63
C ARG A 329 -38.13 27.33 26.70
N ASN A 330 -37.06 26.62 26.31
CA ASN A 330 -36.21 25.86 27.21
C ASN A 330 -35.26 26.74 28.03
N TYR A 331 -34.70 27.79 27.42
CA TYR A 331 -33.77 28.75 28.08
C TYR A 331 -34.46 30.01 28.60
N HIS A 332 -35.79 30.02 28.74
CA HIS A 332 -36.47 31.18 29.32
C HIS A 332 -36.08 31.31 30.80
N PRO A 333 -35.58 32.48 31.26
CA PRO A 333 -35.00 32.61 32.61
C PRO A 333 -35.98 32.18 33.71
N ASP A 334 -37.25 32.54 33.61
CA ASP A 334 -38.28 32.16 34.59
C ASP A 334 -38.53 30.63 34.68
N ARG A 335 -38.65 29.96 33.53
CA ARG A 335 -38.86 28.50 33.48
C ARG A 335 -37.61 27.73 33.88
N PHE A 336 -36.46 28.24 33.46
CA PHE A 336 -35.17 27.64 33.78
C PHE A 336 -34.89 27.75 35.28
N ASN A 337 -35.13 28.92 35.88
CA ASN A 337 -34.90 29.16 37.30
C ASN A 337 -35.82 28.32 38.19
N SER A 338 -37.08 28.14 37.79
CA SER A 338 -38.03 27.32 38.55
C SER A 338 -37.79 25.82 38.45
N ARG A 339 -37.23 25.31 37.35
CA ARG A 339 -37.09 23.86 37.12
C ARG A 339 -35.67 23.33 37.28
N ILE A 340 -34.70 24.02 36.67
CA ILE A 340 -33.34 23.50 36.51
C ILE A 340 -32.41 24.09 37.56
N LEU A 341 -32.52 25.38 37.85
CA LEU A 341 -31.62 26.06 38.80
C LEU A 341 -31.67 25.48 40.22
N ILE A 342 -32.82 24.93 40.64
CA ILE A 342 -32.98 24.25 41.94
C ILE A 342 -32.06 23.02 42.06
N ARG A 343 -31.76 22.37 40.92
CA ARG A 343 -30.89 21.18 40.84
C ARG A 343 -29.40 21.52 40.64
N VAL A 344 -29.07 22.77 40.33
CA VAL A 344 -27.68 23.20 40.11
C VAL A 344 -26.97 23.41 41.44
N ARG A 345 -25.69 23.05 41.52
CA ARG A 345 -24.85 23.32 42.70
C ARG A 345 -24.79 24.81 43.02
N ASP A 346 -24.83 25.17 44.31
CA ASP A 346 -24.82 26.58 44.73
C ASP A 346 -23.66 27.41 44.17
N LYS A 347 -22.49 26.79 43.99
CA LYS A 347 -21.30 27.43 43.40
C LYS A 347 -21.50 27.87 41.94
N ASP A 348 -22.29 27.11 41.18
CA ASP A 348 -22.47 27.33 39.74
C ASP A 348 -23.77 28.10 39.45
N LYS A 349 -24.66 28.28 40.44
CA LYS A 349 -25.98 28.91 40.24
C LYS A 349 -25.90 30.29 39.61
N ASP A 350 -24.97 31.13 40.06
CA ASP A 350 -24.87 32.50 39.55
C ASP A 350 -24.32 32.54 38.12
N LEU A 351 -23.31 31.70 37.82
CA LEU A 351 -22.79 31.52 36.45
C LEU A 351 -23.88 30.99 35.51
N VAL A 352 -24.69 30.03 35.95
CA VAL A 352 -25.79 29.49 35.16
C VAL A 352 -26.86 30.54 34.90
N LYS A 353 -27.25 31.34 35.90
CA LYS A 353 -28.22 32.43 35.70
C LYS A 353 -27.74 33.43 34.64
N GLU A 354 -26.49 33.85 34.74
CA GLU A 354 -25.88 34.77 33.77
C GLU A 354 -25.88 34.17 32.36
N ALA A 355 -25.41 32.93 32.22
CA ALA A 355 -25.37 32.23 30.95
C ALA A 355 -26.78 32.03 30.34
N VAL A 356 -27.80 31.74 31.15
CA VAL A 356 -29.19 31.61 30.67
C VAL A 356 -29.71 32.95 30.16
N VAL A 357 -29.47 34.04 30.87
CA VAL A 357 -29.88 35.39 30.43
C VAL A 357 -29.21 35.73 29.09
N LEU A 358 -27.90 35.50 28.98
CA LEU A 358 -27.15 35.72 27.74
C LEU A 358 -27.70 34.87 26.59
N VAL A 359 -27.83 33.55 26.77
CA VAL A 359 -28.36 32.64 25.74
C VAL A 359 -29.78 33.04 25.33
N SER A 360 -30.64 33.40 26.27
CA SER A 360 -32.01 33.84 25.96
C SER A 360 -32.03 35.12 25.12
N GLY A 361 -31.14 36.08 25.40
CA GLY A 361 -30.96 37.30 24.61
C GLY A 361 -30.51 36.99 23.19
N LEU A 362 -29.45 36.19 23.05
CA LEU A 362 -28.89 35.78 21.76
C LEU A 362 -29.89 35.00 20.90
N LEU A 363 -30.71 34.13 21.53
CA LEU A 363 -31.77 33.41 20.82
C LEU A 363 -32.89 34.35 20.34
N ASN A 364 -33.24 35.37 21.13
CA ASN A 364 -34.22 36.38 20.71
C ASN A 364 -33.72 37.22 19.54
N ASP A 365 -32.43 37.59 19.55
CA ASP A 365 -31.80 38.29 18.43
C ASP A 365 -31.80 37.42 17.17
N LEU A 366 -31.52 36.13 17.31
CA LEU A 366 -31.58 35.18 16.21
C LEU A 366 -33.00 34.99 15.64
N VAL A 367 -34.05 35.06 16.45
CA VAL A 367 -35.44 35.08 15.94
C VAL A 367 -35.71 36.34 15.11
N ARG A 368 -35.15 37.49 15.50
CA ARG A 368 -35.30 38.74 14.75
C ARG A 368 -34.59 38.67 13.40
N GLU A 369 -33.42 38.03 13.32
CA GLU A 369 -32.71 37.81 12.05
C GLU A 369 -33.46 36.87 11.09
N VAL A 370 -34.14 35.86 11.62
CA VAL A 370 -34.86 34.85 10.82
C VAL A 370 -36.26 35.34 10.41
N ARG A 371 -36.73 36.47 10.95
CA ARG A 371 -38.05 37.05 10.68
C ARG A 371 -38.08 37.74 9.33
#